data_AF-A0A3P7JTF5-F1
#
_entry.id   AF-A0A3P7JTF5-F1
#
_cell.length_a   1.000
_cell.length_b   1.000
_cell.length_c   1.000
_cell.angle_alpha   90.00
_cell.angle_beta   90.00
_cell.angle_gamma   90.00
#
_symmetry.space_group_name_H-M   'P 1'
#
loop_
_entity.id
_entity.type
_entity.pdbx_description
1 polymer ?
#
loop_
_entity_poly.entity_id
_entity_poly.type
_entity_poly.pdbx_seq_one_letter_code
_entity_poly.pdbx_strand_id
1 'polypeptide(L)'
;MFLPFFQAEILCFCYDLFSAQFEEKKGELFQIQATVVREIRFRVEQATGLTCSAGIAPNFKLAKICSDMNKPNGQYELENSYEAVMEFLHPLPIRKESFLRIALGLPGRPSASDPRRKSISTERTFTPTSDRDALLEMLKHVCEMLAEDMPKAGVVGGRCVTLKIKLSSFDVLTRSVTPGRLVSTEEDILAIASETLDRELPNEIRLLGIRLSNLQFTDDRHSDSTISVSGASKPCQT
;
A
#
# COMPACT_ATOMS: atom_id res chain seq x y z
N MET A 1 22.14 12.04 0.57
CA MET A 1 20.99 12.92 0.27
C MET A 1 20.00 12.10 -0.54
N PHE A 2 19.15 11.35 0.17
CA PHE A 2 18.20 10.38 -0.39
C PHE A 2 16.84 11.09 -0.57
N LEU A 3 16.30 11.11 -1.78
CA LEU A 3 14.93 11.55 -2.06
C LEU A 3 14.01 10.32 -2.14
N PRO A 4 12.86 10.30 -1.46
CA PRO A 4 11.98 9.15 -1.36
C PRO A 4 10.95 9.10 -2.52
N PHE A 5 10.47 7.89 -2.82
CA PHE A 5 9.13 7.58 -3.34
C PHE A 5 8.55 8.49 -4.43
N PHE A 6 8.94 8.25 -5.70
CA PHE A 6 8.12 8.62 -6.85
C PHE A 6 7.25 7.42 -7.23
N GLN A 7 6.14 7.23 -6.50
CA GLN A 7 5.03 6.40 -7.00
C GLN A 7 4.31 7.18 -8.10
N ALA A 8 3.93 6.46 -9.15
CA ALA A 8 3.41 6.96 -10.40
C ALA A 8 2.01 7.60 -10.27
N GLU A 9 1.94 8.87 -9.87
CA GLU A 9 0.71 9.67 -9.89
C GLU A 9 0.55 10.54 -11.16
N ILE A 10 1.50 10.54 -12.10
CA ILE A 10 1.48 11.46 -13.24
C ILE A 10 0.44 11.12 -14.34
N LEU A 11 -0.26 9.99 -14.29
CA LEU A 11 -1.17 9.62 -15.40
C LEU A 11 -2.66 9.99 -15.23
N CYS A 12 -3.08 10.59 -14.12
CA CYS A 12 -4.51 10.70 -13.77
C CYS A 12 -5.06 12.13 -13.65
N PHE A 13 -4.43 13.17 -14.22
CA PHE A 13 -4.99 14.53 -14.15
C PHE A 13 -5.63 15.04 -15.45
N CYS A 14 -5.54 14.32 -16.57
CA CYS A 14 -6.08 14.80 -17.85
C CYS A 14 -7.50 14.28 -18.19
N TYR A 15 -8.07 13.33 -17.44
CA TYR A 15 -9.33 12.70 -17.86
C TYR A 15 -10.62 13.40 -17.37
N ASP A 16 -10.56 14.16 -16.26
CA ASP A 16 -11.78 14.62 -15.58
C ASP A 16 -12.28 16.03 -15.94
N LEU A 17 -11.59 16.79 -16.81
CA LEU A 17 -12.05 18.12 -17.24
C LEU A 17 -12.53 18.20 -18.70
N PHE A 18 -12.58 17.07 -19.42
CA PHE A 18 -12.66 17.12 -20.90
C PHE A 18 -13.54 16.03 -21.53
N SER A 19 -14.64 15.62 -20.86
CA SER A 19 -15.45 14.47 -21.30
C SER A 19 -16.82 14.80 -21.94
N ALA A 20 -17.04 16.00 -22.49
CA ALA A 20 -18.38 16.37 -22.99
C ALA A 20 -18.54 16.60 -24.51
N GLN A 21 -17.52 16.53 -25.38
CA GLN A 21 -17.70 16.96 -26.78
C GLN A 21 -16.96 16.22 -27.92
N PHE A 22 -16.33 15.06 -27.72
CA PHE A 22 -15.56 14.43 -28.81
C PHE A 22 -15.91 12.96 -29.07
N GLU A 23 -16.97 12.73 -29.84
CA GLU A 23 -17.33 11.41 -30.37
C GLU A 23 -16.78 11.16 -31.79
N GLU A 24 -16.28 12.19 -32.49
CA GLU A 24 -15.79 12.07 -33.89
C GLU A 24 -14.26 12.06 -34.09
N LYS A 25 -13.43 12.14 -33.03
CA LYS A 25 -11.95 12.15 -33.17
C LYS A 25 -11.21 11.07 -32.37
N LYS A 26 -11.69 9.82 -32.41
CA LYS A 26 -11.01 8.68 -31.75
C LYS A 26 -9.56 8.48 -32.23
N GLY A 27 -9.28 8.69 -33.51
CA GLY A 27 -7.93 8.48 -34.09
C GLY A 27 -6.89 9.53 -33.70
N GLU A 28 -7.28 10.80 -33.53
CA GLU A 28 -6.36 11.87 -33.12
C GLU A 28 -6.02 11.76 -31.63
N LEU A 29 -7.01 11.43 -30.79
CA LEU A 29 -6.80 11.28 -29.34
C LEU A 29 -5.83 10.13 -29.01
N PHE A 30 -5.91 9.03 -29.76
CA PHE A 30 -5.03 7.87 -29.62
C PHE A 30 -3.56 8.25 -29.87
N GLN A 31 -3.26 8.96 -30.95
CA GLN A 31 -1.90 9.42 -31.27
C GLN A 31 -1.32 10.41 -30.22
N ILE A 32 -2.18 11.21 -29.60
CA ILE A 32 -1.78 12.15 -28.55
C ILE A 32 -1.33 11.40 -27.30
N GLN A 33 -2.04 10.35 -26.88
CA GLN A 33 -1.70 9.56 -25.69
C GLN A 33 -0.32 8.92 -25.81
N ALA A 34 -0.04 8.26 -26.94
CA ALA A 34 1.26 7.66 -27.22
C ALA A 34 2.40 8.69 -27.17
N THR A 35 2.17 9.88 -27.73
CA THR A 35 3.15 10.97 -27.77
C THR A 35 3.45 11.52 -26.38
N VAL A 36 2.42 11.75 -25.57
CA VAL A 36 2.57 12.24 -24.19
C VAL A 36 3.36 11.26 -23.34
N VAL A 37 3.05 9.96 -23.43
CA VAL A 37 3.77 8.93 -22.67
C VAL A 37 5.23 8.83 -23.12
N ARG A 38 5.51 8.99 -24.42
CA ARG A 38 6.89 9.05 -24.93
C ARG A 38 7.67 10.22 -24.33
N GLU A 39 7.04 11.40 -24.28
CA GLU A 39 7.64 12.60 -23.67
C GLU A 39 7.91 12.41 -22.17
N ILE A 40 6.98 11.79 -21.43
CA ILE A 40 7.18 11.47 -20.01
C ILE A 40 8.40 10.56 -19.84
N ARG A 41 8.49 9.49 -20.63
CA ARG A 41 9.62 8.56 -20.58
C ARG A 41 10.94 9.23 -20.89
N PHE A 42 10.96 10.10 -21.90
CA PHE A 42 12.13 10.91 -22.26
C PHE A 42 12.56 11.82 -21.10
N ARG A 43 11.64 12.55 -20.47
CA ARG A 43 11.94 13.42 -19.33
C ARG A 43 12.47 12.64 -18.12
N VAL A 44 11.94 11.45 -17.85
CA VAL A 44 12.43 10.58 -16.77
C VAL A 44 13.87 10.14 -17.06
N GLU A 45 14.16 9.73 -18.29
CA GLU A 45 15.51 9.34 -18.70
C GLU A 45 16.49 10.50 -18.62
N GLN A 46 16.10 11.70 -19.08
CA GLN A 46 16.95 12.90 -18.97
C GLN A 46 17.21 13.32 -17.52
N ALA A 47 16.20 13.24 -16.65
CA ALA A 47 16.31 13.70 -15.27
C ALA A 47 17.04 12.69 -14.36
N THR A 48 16.91 11.38 -14.62
CA THR A 48 17.40 10.33 -13.71
C THR A 48 18.51 9.47 -14.30
N GLY A 49 18.74 9.51 -15.62
CA GLY A 49 19.59 8.56 -16.33
C GLY A 49 19.02 7.14 -16.41
N LEU A 50 17.77 6.94 -15.97
CA LEU A 50 17.10 5.65 -15.93
C LEU A 50 15.93 5.61 -16.91
N THR A 51 15.81 4.50 -17.64
CA THR A 51 14.70 4.25 -18.55
C THR A 51 13.48 3.71 -17.81
N CYS A 52 12.27 4.10 -18.24
CA CYS A 52 11.02 3.53 -17.73
C CYS A 52 10.12 3.01 -18.87
N SER A 53 9.27 2.05 -18.53
CA SER A 53 8.23 1.51 -19.41
C SER A 53 6.85 1.94 -18.97
N ALA A 54 5.93 2.09 -19.91
CA ALA A 54 4.59 2.63 -19.64
C ALA A 54 3.50 1.90 -20.43
N GLY A 55 2.30 1.85 -19.89
CA GLY A 55 1.13 1.24 -20.52
C GLY A 55 0.01 2.25 -20.65
N ILE A 56 -0.63 2.27 -21.82
CA ILE A 56 -1.78 3.12 -22.13
C ILE A 56 -2.96 2.19 -22.33
N ALA A 57 -4.06 2.40 -21.61
CA ALA A 57 -5.26 1.59 -21.73
C ALA A 57 -6.49 2.32 -21.16
N PRO A 58 -7.72 1.82 -21.43
CA PRO A 58 -8.97 2.43 -20.96
C PRO A 58 -9.17 2.44 -19.43
N ASN A 59 -8.44 1.60 -18.69
CA ASN A 59 -8.51 1.55 -17.24
C ASN A 59 -7.16 1.25 -16.59
N PHE A 60 -7.00 1.63 -15.32
CA PHE A 60 -5.74 1.47 -14.57
C PHE A 60 -5.23 0.03 -14.51
N LYS A 61 -6.13 -0.95 -14.44
CA LYS A 61 -5.75 -2.37 -14.34
C LYS A 61 -5.16 -2.86 -15.66
N LEU A 62 -5.80 -2.54 -16.79
CA LEU A 62 -5.27 -2.83 -18.12
C LEU A 62 -3.97 -2.07 -18.37
N ALA A 63 -3.88 -0.79 -17.99
CA ALA A 63 -2.67 0.01 -18.17
C ALA A 63 -1.48 -0.58 -17.38
N LYS A 64 -1.74 -1.12 -16.17
CA LYS A 64 -0.72 -1.81 -15.39
C LYS A 64 -0.24 -3.11 -16.03
N ILE A 65 -1.10 -3.86 -16.72
CA ILE A 65 -0.69 -5.05 -17.47
C ILE A 65 0.09 -4.63 -18.72
N CYS A 66 -0.42 -3.64 -19.46
CA CYS A 66 0.22 -3.08 -20.66
C CYS A 66 1.64 -2.59 -20.38
N SER A 67 1.90 -1.95 -19.23
CA SER A 67 3.24 -1.45 -18.90
C SER A 67 4.31 -2.53 -18.74
N ASP A 68 3.92 -3.80 -18.59
CA ASP A 68 4.84 -4.93 -18.51
C ASP A 68 5.10 -5.58 -19.90
N MET A 69 4.27 -5.32 -20.92
CA MET A 69 4.33 -6.01 -22.22
C MET A 69 5.58 -5.67 -23.03
N ASN A 70 5.93 -4.38 -23.11
CA ASN A 70 7.07 -3.89 -23.89
C ASN A 70 8.25 -3.47 -22.99
N LYS A 71 8.49 -4.23 -21.92
CA LYS A 71 9.70 -4.06 -21.10
C LYS A 71 10.91 -4.72 -21.77
N PRO A 72 12.13 -4.16 -21.63
CA PRO A 72 12.47 -2.88 -20.98
C PRO A 72 12.35 -1.67 -21.93
N ASN A 73 12.27 -0.45 -21.38
CA ASN A 73 12.26 0.84 -22.10
C ASN A 73 11.30 0.91 -23.31
N GLY A 74 10.11 0.31 -23.22
CA GLY A 74 9.05 0.48 -24.23
C GLY A 74 7.75 1.01 -23.64
N GLN A 75 6.81 1.32 -24.52
CA GLN A 75 5.43 1.57 -24.15
C GLN A 75 4.51 0.64 -24.92
N TYR A 76 3.41 0.23 -24.31
CA TYR A 76 2.36 -0.56 -24.96
C TYR A 76 1.05 0.19 -24.86
N GLU A 77 0.32 0.23 -25.97
CA GLU A 77 -0.93 0.95 -26.09
C GLU A 77 -2.03 -0.03 -26.46
N LEU A 78 -3.04 -0.09 -25.59
CA LEU A 78 -4.24 -0.88 -25.80
C LEU A 78 -5.35 0.06 -26.24
N GLU A 79 -5.91 -0.22 -27.41
CA GLU A 79 -7.00 0.55 -27.97
C GLU A 79 -8.23 0.53 -27.05
N ASN A 80 -8.94 1.67 -27.00
CA ASN A 80 -10.21 1.79 -26.31
C ASN A 80 -11.38 1.24 -27.15
N SER A 81 -11.23 -0.01 -27.59
CA SER A 81 -12.26 -0.79 -28.26
C SER A 81 -12.50 -2.08 -27.48
N TYR A 82 -13.74 -2.54 -27.48
CA TYR A 82 -14.11 -3.77 -26.77
C TYR A 82 -13.36 -4.97 -27.34
N GLU A 83 -13.23 -5.02 -28.66
CA GLU A 83 -12.58 -6.07 -29.42
C GLU A 83 -11.10 -6.18 -29.04
N ALA A 84 -10.36 -5.06 -29.07
CA ALA A 84 -8.94 -5.06 -28.71
C ALA A 84 -8.71 -5.47 -27.25
N VAL A 85 -9.58 -5.02 -26.33
CA VAL A 85 -9.52 -5.44 -24.93
C VAL A 85 -9.74 -6.95 -24.82
N MET A 86 -10.76 -7.51 -25.46
CA MET A 86 -11.05 -8.94 -25.35
C MET A 86 -9.94 -9.81 -25.97
N GLU A 87 -9.39 -9.42 -27.13
CA GLU A 87 -8.23 -10.08 -27.73
C GLU A 87 -7.01 -10.05 -26.80
N PHE A 88 -6.76 -8.92 -26.17
CA PHE A 88 -5.66 -8.75 -25.23
C PHE A 88 -5.83 -9.61 -23.96
N LEU A 89 -7.05 -9.77 -23.45
CA LEU A 89 -7.31 -10.55 -22.23
C LEU A 89 -7.34 -12.07 -22.45
N HIS A 90 -7.71 -12.53 -23.65
CA HIS A 90 -7.88 -13.95 -23.97
C HIS A 90 -6.66 -14.85 -23.65
N PRO A 91 -5.41 -14.46 -23.99
CA PRO A 91 -4.24 -15.33 -23.76
C PRO A 91 -3.65 -15.23 -22.34
N LEU A 92 -4.13 -14.34 -21.47
CA LEU A 92 -3.51 -14.12 -20.15
C LEU A 92 -3.85 -15.24 -19.16
N PRO A 93 -2.95 -15.64 -18.24
CA PRO A 93 -3.26 -16.61 -17.18
C PRO A 93 -4.13 -15.98 -16.08
N ILE A 94 -5.43 -16.31 -15.98
CA ILE A 94 -6.43 -15.51 -15.22
C ILE A 94 -6.86 -16.12 -13.87
N ARG A 95 -6.96 -15.28 -12.82
CA ARG A 95 -7.79 -15.52 -11.61
C ARG A 95 -9.17 -14.84 -11.80
N LYS A 96 -10.24 -15.63 -11.79
CA LYS A 96 -11.58 -15.31 -12.35
C LYS A 96 -12.23 -13.99 -11.87
N GLU A 97 -12.11 -13.63 -10.61
CA GLU A 97 -13.00 -12.64 -10.00
C GLU A 97 -12.58 -11.17 -10.21
N SER A 98 -11.27 -10.92 -10.33
CA SER A 98 -10.77 -9.57 -10.59
C SER A 98 -10.97 -9.12 -12.03
N PHE A 99 -11.13 -10.06 -12.96
CA PHE A 99 -11.10 -9.83 -14.41
C PHE A 99 -12.48 -9.65 -15.05
N LEU A 100 -13.56 -10.24 -14.51
CA LEU A 100 -14.92 -9.94 -14.99
C LEU A 100 -15.20 -8.42 -14.93
N ARG A 101 -14.75 -7.78 -13.85
CA ARG A 101 -14.84 -6.32 -13.72
C ARG A 101 -13.96 -5.57 -14.71
N ILE A 102 -12.78 -6.10 -15.03
CA ILE A 102 -11.87 -5.50 -16.02
C ILE A 102 -12.44 -5.61 -17.44
N ALA A 103 -12.95 -6.78 -17.80
CA ALA A 103 -13.53 -7.08 -19.11
C ALA A 103 -14.83 -6.29 -19.37
N LEU A 104 -15.62 -6.06 -18.32
CA LEU A 104 -16.83 -5.23 -18.39
C LEU A 104 -16.53 -3.71 -18.35
N GLY A 105 -15.25 -3.30 -18.37
CA GLY A 105 -14.87 -1.89 -18.27
C GLY A 105 -15.30 -1.24 -16.95
N LEU A 106 -15.66 -2.03 -15.94
CA LEU A 106 -16.10 -1.49 -14.67
C LEU A 106 -14.90 -0.94 -13.93
N PRO A 107 -14.93 0.33 -13.49
CA PRO A 107 -13.84 0.89 -12.72
C PRO A 107 -13.55 -0.02 -11.52
N GLY A 108 -12.27 -0.10 -11.15
CA GLY A 108 -11.90 -0.55 -9.80
C GLY A 108 -12.76 0.21 -8.80
N ARG A 109 -13.10 -0.38 -7.64
CA ARG A 109 -13.84 0.40 -6.65
C ARG A 109 -13.00 1.67 -6.43
N PRO A 110 -13.57 2.89 -6.52
CA PRO A 110 -12.83 4.06 -6.06
C PRO A 110 -12.31 3.67 -4.67
N SER A 111 -11.04 3.92 -4.41
CA SER A 111 -10.45 3.65 -3.10
C SER A 111 -11.14 4.57 -2.10
N ALA A 112 -12.35 4.22 -1.70
CA ALA A 112 -13.18 4.91 -0.72
C ALA A 112 -12.72 4.59 0.71
N SER A 113 -11.52 4.02 0.87
CA SER A 113 -10.81 4.17 2.13
C SER A 113 -9.92 5.39 1.95
N ASP A 114 -10.32 6.48 2.61
CA ASP A 114 -9.40 7.34 3.34
C ASP A 114 -7.91 7.08 3.00
N PRO A 115 -7.24 7.99 2.25
CA PRO A 115 -5.85 7.80 1.84
C PRO A 115 -4.90 7.69 3.03
N ARG A 116 -5.39 7.96 4.25
CA ARG A 116 -4.63 7.79 5.47
C ARG A 116 -4.16 6.35 5.63
N ARG A 117 -2.94 6.25 6.14
CA ARG A 117 -2.23 4.99 6.37
C ARG A 117 -3.01 4.13 7.38
N LYS A 118 -3.35 2.89 7.01
CA LYS A 118 -4.09 1.97 7.90
C LYS A 118 -3.21 1.33 8.99
N SER A 119 -1.93 1.19 8.71
CA SER A 119 -0.95 0.61 9.64
C SER A 119 0.48 1.05 9.31
N ILE A 120 1.34 1.05 10.31
CA ILE A 120 2.79 1.25 10.20
C ILE A 120 3.48 0.05 10.85
N SER A 121 4.55 -0.44 10.24
CA SER A 121 5.24 -1.64 10.72
C SER A 121 6.69 -1.65 10.33
N THR A 122 7.52 -2.19 11.22
CA THR A 122 8.94 -2.39 11.00
C THR A 122 9.27 -3.84 11.32
N GLU A 123 10.07 -4.49 10.47
CA GLU A 123 10.48 -5.88 10.66
C GLU A 123 11.94 -6.08 10.29
N ARG A 124 12.60 -7.02 10.96
CA ARG A 124 14.01 -7.33 10.75
C ARG A 124 14.23 -8.84 10.74
N THR A 125 14.95 -9.30 9.72
CA THR A 125 15.44 -10.69 9.61
C THR A 125 16.85 -10.77 10.19
N PHE A 126 17.14 -11.85 10.90
CA PHE A 126 18.41 -12.09 11.57
C PHE A 126 18.76 -13.60 11.58
N THR A 127 19.94 -13.94 12.08
CA THR A 127 20.38 -15.34 12.24
C THR A 127 19.47 -16.05 13.25
N PRO A 128 18.92 -17.24 12.94
CA PRO A 128 18.01 -17.93 13.84
C PRO A 128 18.59 -18.07 15.26
N THR A 129 17.81 -17.64 16.25
CA THR A 129 18.22 -17.61 17.66
C THR A 129 17.02 -17.92 18.55
N SER A 130 17.24 -18.72 19.59
CA SER A 130 16.28 -19.00 20.67
C SER A 130 16.63 -18.29 21.98
N ASP A 131 17.78 -17.61 22.03
CA ASP A 131 18.22 -16.85 23.20
C ASP A 131 17.29 -15.65 23.45
N ARG A 132 16.74 -15.60 24.66
CA ARG A 132 15.76 -14.60 25.07
C ARG A 132 16.37 -13.20 25.07
N ASP A 133 17.58 -13.05 25.59
CA ASP A 133 18.20 -11.73 25.74
C ASP A 133 18.55 -11.13 24.37
N ALA A 134 19.09 -11.96 23.47
CA ALA A 134 19.29 -11.57 22.08
C ALA A 134 17.99 -11.14 21.39
N LEU A 135 16.89 -11.89 21.59
CA LEU A 135 15.58 -11.56 21.01
C LEU A 135 15.00 -10.25 21.57
N LEU A 136 15.19 -9.97 22.86
CA LEU A 136 14.77 -8.73 23.49
C LEU A 136 15.55 -7.52 22.97
N GLU A 137 16.87 -7.64 22.80
CA GLU A 137 17.70 -6.60 22.19
C GLU A 137 17.25 -6.29 20.75
N MET A 138 16.95 -7.32 19.96
CA MET A 138 16.43 -7.15 18.61
C MET A 138 15.03 -6.53 18.60
N LEU A 139 14.17 -6.92 19.55
CA LEU A 139 12.84 -6.36 19.69
C LEU A 139 12.89 -4.88 20.04
N LYS A 140 13.75 -4.49 21.00
CA LYS A 140 13.99 -3.10 21.37
C LYS A 140 14.39 -2.27 20.17
N HIS A 141 15.35 -2.75 19.38
CA HIS A 141 15.77 -2.07 18.17
C HIS A 141 14.62 -1.91 17.13
N VAL A 142 13.74 -2.91 16.99
CA VAL A 142 12.54 -2.79 16.13
C VAL A 142 11.54 -1.77 16.68
N CYS A 143 11.37 -1.69 18.00
CA CYS A 143 10.55 -0.66 18.65
C CYS A 143 11.11 0.75 18.41
N GLU A 144 12.42 0.95 18.60
CA GLU A 144 13.11 2.22 18.36
C GLU A 144 12.88 2.71 16.92
N MET A 145 13.13 1.85 15.92
CA MET A 145 12.91 2.19 14.52
C MET A 145 11.43 2.54 14.24
N LEU A 146 10.50 1.79 14.82
CA LEU A 146 9.06 2.08 14.66
C LEU A 146 8.70 3.41 15.30
N ALA A 147 9.23 3.71 16.49
CA ALA A 147 8.98 4.95 17.21
C ALA A 147 9.51 6.17 16.46
N GLU A 148 10.67 6.04 15.79
CA GLU A 148 11.21 7.09 14.91
C GLU A 148 10.39 7.31 13.63
N ASP A 149 9.77 6.24 13.10
CA ASP A 149 9.01 6.31 11.85
C ASP A 149 7.57 6.82 12.04
N MET A 150 6.98 6.68 13.22
CA MET A 150 5.65 7.23 13.54
C MET A 150 5.53 8.73 13.28
N PRO A 151 6.40 9.61 13.84
CA PRO A 151 6.28 11.05 13.62
C PRO A 151 6.53 11.45 12.16
N LYS A 152 7.43 10.75 11.45
CA LYS A 152 7.69 10.98 10.01
C LYS A 152 6.44 10.70 9.16
N ALA A 153 5.58 9.79 9.62
CA ALA A 153 4.32 9.45 8.97
C ALA A 153 3.11 10.27 9.47
N GLY A 154 3.31 11.26 10.35
CA GLY A 154 2.23 12.06 10.97
C GLY A 154 1.36 11.27 11.96
N VAL A 155 1.86 10.12 12.44
CA VAL A 155 1.14 9.21 13.34
C VAL A 155 1.51 9.54 14.78
N VAL A 156 0.50 9.78 15.62
CA VAL A 156 0.66 10.04 17.07
C VAL A 156 0.78 8.72 17.83
N GLY A 157 0.07 7.68 17.39
CA GLY A 157 0.09 6.38 18.02
C GLY A 157 -0.89 5.41 17.38
N GLY A 158 -0.91 4.17 17.87
CA GLY A 158 -1.84 3.12 17.44
C GLY A 158 -2.58 2.51 18.61
N ARG A 159 -3.75 1.92 18.36
CA ARG A 159 -4.50 1.20 19.41
C ARG A 159 -4.26 -0.30 19.41
N CYS A 160 -3.70 -0.85 18.34
CA CYS A 160 -3.43 -2.29 18.24
C CYS A 160 -1.98 -2.54 17.81
N VAL A 161 -1.25 -3.26 18.66
CA VAL A 161 0.13 -3.70 18.47
C VAL A 161 0.09 -5.15 18.00
N THR A 162 0.80 -5.47 16.93
CA THR A 162 0.91 -6.83 16.40
C THR A 162 2.37 -7.24 16.30
N LEU A 163 2.73 -8.29 17.02
CA LEU A 163 4.02 -8.97 16.90
C LEU A 163 3.93 -10.02 15.79
N LYS A 164 4.81 -9.90 14.80
CA LYS A 164 5.02 -10.86 13.72
C LYS A 164 6.34 -11.57 13.98
N ILE A 165 6.29 -12.89 14.03
CA ILE A 165 7.43 -13.76 14.28
C ILE A 165 7.53 -14.70 13.09
N LYS A 166 8.74 -14.89 12.55
CA LYS A 166 9.01 -16.01 11.64
C LYS A 166 9.95 -16.98 12.34
N LEU A 167 9.55 -18.25 12.38
CA LEU A 167 10.36 -19.33 12.93
C LEU A 167 11.49 -19.72 11.96
N SER A 168 12.48 -20.45 12.46
CA SER A 168 13.54 -21.04 11.62
C SER A 168 12.97 -21.96 10.53
N SER A 169 11.86 -22.66 10.82
CA SER A 169 11.06 -23.47 9.89
C SER A 169 10.35 -22.67 8.78
N PHE A 170 10.48 -21.33 8.78
CA PHE A 170 9.79 -20.38 7.90
C PHE A 170 8.29 -20.18 8.19
N ASP A 171 7.74 -20.86 9.21
CA ASP A 171 6.37 -20.62 9.67
C ASP A 171 6.22 -19.20 10.23
N VAL A 172 5.10 -18.54 9.92
CA VAL A 172 4.81 -17.17 10.35
C VAL A 172 3.75 -17.19 11.44
N LEU A 173 4.11 -16.69 12.62
CA LEU A 173 3.21 -16.49 13.74
C LEU A 173 2.91 -15.00 13.89
N THR A 174 1.64 -14.67 14.12
CA THR A 174 1.21 -13.29 14.38
C THR A 174 0.36 -13.25 15.63
N ARG A 175 0.68 -12.32 16.53
CA ARG A 175 -0.06 -12.06 17.77
C ARG A 175 -0.40 -10.59 17.86
N SER A 176 -1.68 -10.29 18.04
CA SER A 176 -2.19 -8.92 18.12
C SER A 176 -2.76 -8.66 19.50
N VAL A 177 -2.39 -7.53 20.09
CA VAL A 177 -2.87 -7.05 21.38
C VAL A 177 -3.40 -5.63 21.20
N THR A 178 -4.63 -5.40 21.66
CA THR A 178 -5.26 -4.07 21.65
C THR A 178 -5.36 -3.60 23.10
N PRO A 179 -4.34 -2.91 23.63
CA PRO A 179 -4.48 -2.27 24.94
C PRO A 179 -5.58 -1.21 24.82
N GLY A 180 -6.49 -1.11 25.80
CA GLY A 180 -7.61 -0.14 25.77
C GLY A 180 -7.19 1.35 25.80
N ARG A 181 -5.90 1.64 25.57
CA ARG A 181 -5.26 2.96 25.55
C ARG A 181 -4.49 3.15 24.25
N LEU A 182 -4.22 4.40 23.90
CA LEU A 182 -3.33 4.70 22.77
C LEU A 182 -1.89 4.32 23.15
N VAL A 183 -1.21 3.65 22.23
CA VAL A 183 0.21 3.32 22.31
C VAL A 183 0.97 4.29 21.43
N SER A 184 1.80 5.13 22.06
CA SER A 184 2.54 6.19 21.36
C SER A 184 4.03 6.21 21.68
N THR A 185 4.48 5.64 22.80
CA THR A 185 5.90 5.64 23.18
C THR A 185 6.55 4.30 22.86
N GLU A 186 7.88 4.31 22.72
CA GLU A 186 8.67 3.10 22.52
C GLU A 186 8.49 2.12 23.68
N GLU A 187 8.52 2.62 24.92
CA GLU A 187 8.42 1.79 26.13
C GLU A 187 7.08 1.06 26.20
N ASP A 188 6.01 1.72 25.77
CA ASP A 188 4.68 1.11 25.71
C ASP A 188 4.62 -0.03 24.69
N ILE A 189 5.20 0.20 23.50
CA ILE A 189 5.27 -0.81 22.43
C ILE A 189 6.12 -2.00 22.92
N LEU A 190 7.27 -1.73 23.52
CA LEU A 190 8.21 -2.73 24.01
C LEU A 190 7.61 -3.57 25.16
N ALA A 191 6.88 -2.95 26.09
CA ALA A 191 6.22 -3.66 27.18
C ALA A 191 5.20 -4.67 26.65
N ILE A 192 4.37 -4.26 25.69
CA ILE A 192 3.34 -5.15 25.10
C ILE A 192 4.00 -6.24 24.24
N ALA A 193 5.00 -5.86 23.45
CA ALA A 193 5.67 -6.78 22.54
C ALA A 193 6.51 -7.83 23.29
N SER A 194 7.18 -7.44 24.39
CA SER A 194 7.97 -8.38 25.21
C SER A 194 7.09 -9.40 25.93
N GLU A 195 5.96 -8.98 26.51
CA GLU A 195 4.98 -9.90 27.09
C GLU A 195 4.42 -10.88 26.04
N THR A 196 4.21 -10.40 24.81
CA THR A 196 3.72 -11.23 23.71
C THR A 196 4.79 -12.21 23.21
N LEU A 197 6.05 -11.79 23.18
CA LEU A 197 7.19 -12.61 22.78
C LEU A 197 7.45 -13.74 23.80
N ASP A 198 7.37 -13.44 25.09
CA ASP A 198 7.61 -14.41 26.17
C ASP A 198 6.63 -15.60 26.10
N ARG A 199 5.41 -15.39 25.58
CA ARG A 199 4.40 -16.46 25.39
C ARG A 199 4.73 -17.41 24.23
N GLU A 200 5.58 -16.99 23.30
CA GLU A 200 5.95 -17.78 22.12
C GLU A 200 7.32 -18.46 22.27
N LEU A 201 8.03 -18.26 23.38
CA LEU A 201 9.25 -19.01 23.70
C LEU A 201 8.89 -20.46 24.14
N PRO A 202 9.76 -21.47 23.91
CA PRO A 202 11.15 -21.39 23.45
C PRO A 202 11.34 -21.67 21.95
N ASN A 203 10.57 -21.02 21.07
CA ASN A 203 10.75 -21.19 19.62
C ASN A 203 12.05 -20.53 19.11
N GLU A 204 12.68 -21.12 18.09
CA GLU A 204 13.82 -20.53 17.38
C GLU A 204 13.32 -19.55 16.31
N ILE A 205 13.68 -18.27 16.45
CA ILE A 205 13.12 -17.17 15.67
C ILE A 205 14.19 -16.60 14.75
N ARG A 206 13.80 -16.20 13.54
CA ARG A 206 14.69 -15.59 12.53
C ARG A 206 14.22 -14.23 12.00
N LEU A 207 12.99 -13.83 12.33
CA LEU A 207 12.44 -12.53 11.98
C LEU A 207 11.50 -12.10 13.09
N LEU A 208 11.67 -10.84 13.50
CA LEU A 208 10.75 -10.14 14.40
C LEU A 208 10.27 -8.88 13.70
N GLY A 209 8.98 -8.61 13.82
CA GLY A 209 8.36 -7.40 13.31
C GLY A 209 7.26 -6.93 14.22
N ILE A 210 7.13 -5.61 14.33
CA ILE A 210 6.06 -4.96 15.08
C ILE A 210 5.24 -4.15 14.10
N ARG A 211 3.92 -4.27 14.21
CA ARG A 211 2.95 -3.52 13.43
C ARG A 211 1.99 -2.80 14.36
N LEU A 212 1.86 -1.49 14.17
CA LEU A 212 0.79 -0.70 14.75
C LEU A 212 -0.36 -0.54 13.75
N SER A 213 -1.57 -0.67 14.24
CA SER A 213 -2.80 -0.50 13.48
C SER A 213 -3.85 0.27 14.29
N ASN A 214 -4.91 0.71 13.61
CA ASN A 214 -5.89 1.63 14.18
C ASN A 214 -5.20 2.91 14.67
N LEU A 215 -4.55 3.59 13.73
CA LEU A 215 -3.66 4.71 13.96
C LEU A 215 -4.44 5.99 14.24
N GLN A 216 -3.87 6.84 15.08
CA GLN A 216 -4.31 8.21 15.31
C GLN A 216 -3.31 9.17 14.69
N PHE A 217 -3.80 10.16 13.94
CA PHE A 217 -2.97 11.15 13.27
C PHE A 217 -2.95 12.47 14.05
N THR A 218 -1.95 13.30 13.79
CA THR A 218 -1.81 14.62 14.43
C THR A 218 -3.02 15.52 14.18
N ASP A 219 -3.61 15.41 12.99
CA ASP A 219 -4.70 16.28 12.53
C ASP A 219 -6.06 15.94 13.18
N ASP A 220 -6.18 14.74 13.75
CA ASP A 220 -7.41 14.28 14.42
C ASP A 220 -7.68 15.04 15.74
N ARG A 221 -6.71 15.82 16.26
CA ARG A 221 -6.87 16.60 17.51
C ARG A 221 -7.73 17.86 17.37
N HIS A 222 -8.11 18.26 16.15
CA HIS A 222 -8.86 19.50 15.91
C HIS A 222 -10.38 19.36 15.79
N SER A 223 -10.96 18.17 15.92
CA SER A 223 -12.42 17.97 15.82
C SER A 223 -13.16 17.72 17.14
N ASP A 224 -12.47 17.64 18.29
CA ASP A 224 -13.08 17.28 19.58
C ASP A 224 -13.21 18.46 20.55
N SER A 225 -13.67 19.61 20.06
CA SER A 225 -14.12 20.69 20.93
C SER A 225 -15.40 21.35 20.43
N THR A 226 -16.45 20.58 20.10
CA THR A 226 -17.84 21.09 20.08
C THR A 226 -18.86 19.93 20.22
N ILE A 227 -19.39 19.80 21.45
CA ILE A 227 -20.76 19.43 21.82
C ILE A 227 -21.19 17.94 21.75
N SER A 228 -21.40 17.44 22.97
CA SER A 228 -22.26 16.34 23.40
C SER A 228 -23.70 16.41 22.89
N VAL A 229 -24.22 15.35 22.25
CA VAL A 229 -25.63 14.92 22.40
C VAL A 229 -25.75 13.40 22.32
N SER A 230 -26.55 12.89 23.24
CA SER A 230 -26.98 11.53 23.57
C SER A 230 -27.29 10.53 22.43
N GLY A 231 -26.89 9.28 22.66
CA GLY A 231 -27.79 8.11 22.71
C GLY A 231 -28.36 7.53 21.42
N ALA A 232 -27.85 6.36 21.01
CA ALA A 232 -28.66 5.18 20.65
C ALA A 232 -27.73 4.01 20.27
N SER A 233 -27.66 2.99 21.12
CA SER A 233 -27.09 1.69 20.78
C SER A 233 -27.98 0.99 19.75
N LYS A 234 -27.37 0.44 18.68
CA LYS A 234 -28.00 -0.60 17.87
C LYS A 234 -27.16 -1.88 17.96
N PRO A 235 -27.80 -3.05 18.21
CA PRO A 235 -27.10 -4.29 18.51
C PRO A 235 -26.54 -4.94 17.24
N CYS A 236 -25.40 -5.62 17.41
CA CYS A 236 -24.79 -6.50 16.42
C CYS A 236 -25.66 -7.74 16.25
N GLN A 237 -26.19 -7.98 15.05
CA GLN A 237 -26.90 -9.22 14.73
C GLN A 237 -25.94 -10.26 14.17
N THR A 238 -26.25 -11.50 14.57
CA THR A 238 -25.49 -12.74 14.47
C THR A 238 -25.42 -13.29 13.05
#